data_AF-A0A7K0ZTF3-F1
#
_entry.id   AF-A0A7K0ZTF3-F1
#
_cell.length_a   1.000
_cell.length_b   1.000
_cell.length_c   1.000
_cell.angle_alpha   90.00
_cell.angle_beta   90.00
_cell.angle_gamma   90.00
#
_symmetry.space_group_name_H-M   'P 1'
#
loop_
_entity.id
_entity.type
_entity.pdbx_description
1 polymer ?
#
loop_
_entity_poly.entity_id
_entity_poly.type
_entity_poly.pdbx_seq_one_letter_code
_entity_poly.pdbx_strand_id
1 'polypeptide(L)'
;MTTPFITPVSLATCVEQSLHLSLDGFDLPRARLYGISIVDAEGVAKMDNGALRITFLAEHGDVYELLESPTSAIVRMFDAAVVLTCGWAAPLNEDDDEDESSVAPSQHPKRRRVRLVVVVGDGGVGSVLRFADTPEDIVTDAGVAQGSLADAVTNLWFDPRVVTTRSAPDNLNA
;
A
#
# COMPACT_ATOMS: atom_id res chain seq x y z
N MET A 1 18.92 24.63 -0.47
CA MET A 1 18.89 23.35 -1.18
C MET A 1 17.44 22.94 -1.25
N THR A 2 16.85 22.94 -2.43
CA THR A 2 15.44 22.56 -2.63
C THR A 2 15.41 21.04 -2.68
N THR A 3 14.98 20.38 -1.61
CA THR A 3 14.74 18.93 -1.65
C THR A 3 13.74 18.67 -2.78
N PRO A 4 14.07 17.81 -3.77
CA PRO A 4 13.14 17.55 -4.86
C PRO A 4 11.85 16.97 -4.28
N PHE A 5 10.71 17.54 -4.70
CA PHE A 5 9.40 17.10 -4.25
C PHE A 5 9.07 15.77 -4.94
N ILE A 6 9.12 14.67 -4.18
CA ILE A 6 8.71 13.36 -4.68
C ILE A 6 7.19 13.28 -4.57
N THR A 7 6.53 13.05 -5.71
CA THR A 7 5.09 12.81 -5.69
C THR A 7 4.79 11.41 -5.13
N PRO A 8 3.64 11.21 -4.47
CA PRO A 8 3.24 9.90 -3.98
C PRO A 8 3.24 8.83 -5.07
N VAL A 9 2.86 9.18 -6.30
CA VAL A 9 2.87 8.26 -7.45
C VAL A 9 4.29 7.86 -7.84
N SER A 10 5.23 8.82 -7.95
CA SER A 10 6.61 8.49 -8.29
C SER A 10 7.25 7.57 -7.25
N LEU A 11 6.95 7.79 -5.97
CA LEU A 11 7.38 6.91 -4.89
C LEU A 11 6.74 5.52 -5.02
N ALA A 12 5.43 5.45 -5.26
CA ALA A 12 4.70 4.20 -5.42
C ALA A 12 5.23 3.38 -6.59
N THR A 13 5.51 4.00 -7.74
CA THR A 13 6.12 3.35 -8.91
C THR A 13 7.52 2.82 -8.60
N CYS A 14 8.36 3.60 -7.92
CA CYS A 14 9.71 3.17 -7.58
C CYS A 14 9.71 1.99 -6.59
N VAL A 15 8.83 2.03 -5.58
CA VAL A 15 8.66 0.94 -4.62
C VAL A 15 8.11 -0.31 -5.30
N GLU A 16 7.07 -0.16 -6.13
CA GLU A 16 6.43 -1.27 -6.82
C GLU A 16 7.43 -1.97 -7.74
N GLN A 17 8.22 -1.22 -8.52
CA GLN A 17 9.28 -1.77 -9.36
C GLN A 17 10.32 -2.55 -8.53
N SER A 18 10.76 -1.99 -7.41
CA SER A 18 11.73 -2.65 -6.51
C SER A 18 11.17 -3.95 -5.92
N LEU A 19 9.89 -3.96 -5.54
CA LEU A 19 9.19 -5.13 -5.03
C LEU A 19 8.90 -6.14 -6.14
N HIS A 20 8.65 -5.71 -7.38
CA HIS A 20 8.47 -6.58 -8.53
C HIS A 20 9.75 -7.37 -8.83
N LEU A 21 10.91 -6.72 -8.77
CA LEU A 21 12.21 -7.38 -8.96
C LEU A 21 12.59 -8.32 -7.80
N SER A 22 12.01 -8.12 -6.61
CA SER A 22 12.38 -8.86 -5.39
C SER A 22 11.39 -9.97 -5.00
N LEU A 23 10.13 -9.89 -5.45
CA LEU A 23 9.06 -10.80 -5.04
C LEU A 23 8.57 -11.61 -6.22
N ASP A 24 8.60 -12.93 -6.06
CA ASP A 24 8.09 -13.86 -7.06
C ASP A 24 6.55 -13.85 -7.11
N GLY A 25 6.02 -13.57 -8.30
CA GLY A 25 4.62 -13.84 -8.67
C GLY A 25 3.55 -12.92 -8.05
N PHE A 26 2.30 -13.17 -8.36
CA PHE A 26 1.15 -12.35 -7.95
C PHE A 26 0.26 -13.07 -6.95
N ASP A 27 0.82 -14.00 -6.18
CA ASP A 27 0.08 -14.86 -5.26
C ASP A 27 0.64 -14.81 -3.84
N LEU A 28 0.57 -13.61 -3.24
CA LEU A 28 0.88 -13.45 -1.83
C LEU A 28 -0.40 -13.70 -1.02
N PRO A 29 -0.42 -14.71 -0.13
CA PRO A 29 -1.62 -15.07 0.63
C PRO A 29 -1.95 -14.07 1.75
N ARG A 30 -1.04 -13.14 2.04
CA ARG A 30 -1.14 -12.16 3.13
C ARG A 30 -0.77 -10.79 2.62
N ALA A 31 -1.50 -9.78 3.08
CA ALA A 31 -1.12 -8.38 2.94
C ALA A 31 0.17 -8.13 3.69
N ARG A 32 1.04 -7.27 3.15
CA ARG A 32 2.32 -6.90 3.75
C ARG A 32 2.42 -5.41 3.95
N LEU A 33 2.98 -5.02 5.10
CA LEU A 33 3.28 -3.65 5.45
C LEU A 33 4.79 -3.44 5.43
N TYR A 34 5.22 -2.38 4.75
CA TYR A 34 6.61 -1.97 4.67
C TYR A 34 6.78 -0.51 5.09
N GLY A 35 7.94 -0.21 5.67
CA GLY A 35 8.44 1.15 5.87
C GLY A 35 9.46 1.50 4.81
N ILE A 36 9.39 2.72 4.28
CA ILE A 36 10.27 3.21 3.21
C ILE A 36 11.13 4.34 3.75
N SER A 37 12.45 4.18 3.68
CA SER A 37 13.39 5.28 3.89
C SER A 37 13.94 5.75 2.55
N ILE A 38 13.84 7.05 2.28
CA ILE A 38 14.38 7.69 1.09
C ILE A 38 15.86 7.98 1.35
N VAL A 39 16.73 7.33 0.58
CA VAL A 39 18.19 7.50 0.69
C VAL A 39 18.68 8.58 -0.26
N ASP A 40 18.12 8.61 -1.48
CA ASP A 40 18.43 9.62 -2.50
C ASP A 40 17.15 10.04 -3.23
N ALA A 41 16.70 11.25 -2.96
CA ALA A 41 15.46 11.78 -3.51
C ALA A 41 15.53 12.05 -5.02
N GLU A 42 16.71 12.39 -5.57
CA GLU A 42 16.88 12.52 -7.02
C GLU A 42 16.88 11.16 -7.70
N GLY A 43 17.47 10.15 -7.05
CA GLY A 43 17.46 8.77 -7.50
C GLY A 43 16.05 8.18 -7.57
N VAL A 44 15.13 8.57 -6.67
CA VAL A 44 13.71 8.12 -6.73
C VAL A 44 13.05 8.55 -8.04
N ALA A 45 13.29 9.79 -8.49
CA ALA A 45 12.72 10.31 -9.73
C ALA A 45 13.27 9.59 -10.98
N LYS A 46 14.48 9.02 -10.88
CA LYS A 46 15.15 8.27 -11.96
C LYS A 46 14.99 6.76 -11.84
N MET A 47 14.37 6.29 -10.75
CA MET A 47 14.27 4.87 -10.39
C MET A 47 15.65 4.20 -10.22
N ASP A 48 16.60 4.94 -9.67
CA ASP A 48 17.96 4.44 -9.44
C ASP A 48 17.99 3.39 -8.32
N ASN A 49 18.74 2.31 -8.54
CA ASN A 49 18.94 1.29 -7.53
C ASN A 49 19.59 1.87 -6.27
N GLY A 50 19.01 1.60 -5.11
CA GLY A 50 19.49 2.10 -3.82
C GLY A 50 18.96 3.47 -3.41
N ALA A 51 18.11 4.11 -4.24
CA ALA A 51 17.43 5.36 -3.88
C ALA A 51 16.47 5.21 -2.69
N LEU A 52 15.98 3.99 -2.45
CA LEU A 52 15.07 3.64 -1.37
C LEU A 52 15.60 2.46 -0.57
N ARG A 53 15.29 2.44 0.73
CA ARG A 53 15.38 1.26 1.58
C ARG A 53 13.98 0.80 1.97
N ILE A 54 13.63 -0.41 1.56
CA ILE A 54 12.34 -1.04 1.87
C ILE A 54 12.54 -1.96 3.07
N THR A 55 11.79 -1.74 4.14
CA THR A 55 11.84 -2.54 5.37
C THR A 55 10.52 -3.27 5.58
N PHE A 56 10.54 -4.59 5.63
CA PHE A 56 9.36 -5.38 6.01
C PHE A 56 9.04 -5.19 7.49
N LEU A 57 7.77 -4.88 7.80
CA LEU A 57 7.34 -4.61 9.17
C LEU A 57 6.38 -5.68 9.68
N ALA A 58 5.37 -6.06 8.89
CA ALA A 58 4.35 -7.01 9.30
C ALA A 58 3.60 -7.60 8.10
N GLU A 59 2.89 -8.71 8.34
CA GLU A 59 1.94 -9.28 7.39
C GLU A 59 0.71 -9.87 8.07
N HIS A 60 -0.44 -9.81 7.40
CA HIS A 60 -1.70 -10.36 7.91
C HIS A 60 -2.60 -10.83 6.76
N GLY A 61 -3.48 -11.80 7.04
CA GLY A 61 -4.42 -12.31 6.02
C GLY A 61 -5.50 -11.29 5.66
N ASP A 62 -5.86 -10.45 6.61
CA ASP A 62 -6.76 -9.30 6.44
C ASP A 62 -5.95 -7.99 6.50
N VAL A 63 -6.08 -7.15 5.48
CA VAL A 63 -5.36 -5.88 5.37
C VAL A 63 -5.84 -4.85 6.39
N TYR A 64 -7.11 -4.85 6.79
CA TYR A 64 -7.61 -3.86 7.75
C TYR A 64 -7.10 -4.18 9.15
N GLU A 65 -7.12 -5.45 9.55
CA GLU A 65 -6.48 -5.94 10.79
C GLU A 65 -4.97 -5.66 10.80
N LEU A 66 -4.30 -5.76 9.65
CA LEU A 66 -2.90 -5.35 9.53
C LEU A 66 -2.74 -3.87 9.88
N LEU A 67 -3.56 -2.98 9.31
CA LEU A 67 -3.43 -1.53 9.50
C LEU A 67 -3.87 -1.07 10.89
N GLU A 68 -4.83 -1.75 11.52
CA GLU A 68 -5.29 -1.43 12.87
C GLU A 68 -4.39 -1.97 13.98
N SER A 69 -3.50 -2.92 13.67
CA SER A 69 -2.54 -3.45 14.64
C SER A 69 -1.66 -2.36 15.25
N PRO A 70 -1.46 -2.34 16.59
CA PRO A 70 -0.57 -1.39 17.24
C PRO A 70 0.87 -1.41 16.69
N THR A 71 1.33 -2.56 16.20
CA THR A 71 2.67 -2.70 15.59
C THR A 71 2.80 -1.88 14.32
N SER A 72 1.70 -1.64 13.60
CA SER A 72 1.71 -0.90 12.33
C SER A 72 1.99 0.58 12.52
N ALA A 73 1.80 1.14 13.73
CA ALA A 73 2.18 2.51 14.04
C ALA A 73 3.68 2.79 13.85
N ILE A 74 4.53 1.75 13.82
CA ILE A 74 5.97 1.88 13.58
C ILE A 74 6.29 2.49 12.20
N VAL A 75 5.37 2.40 11.23
CA VAL A 75 5.57 2.98 9.88
C VAL A 75 5.85 4.48 9.92
N ARG A 76 5.38 5.18 10.94
CA ARG A 76 5.56 6.64 11.11
C ARG A 76 7.00 7.03 11.44
N MET A 77 7.87 6.07 11.70
CA MET A 77 9.31 6.28 11.86
C MET A 77 10.05 6.31 10.51
N PHE A 78 9.35 6.08 9.40
CA PHE A 78 9.87 6.06 8.04
C PHE A 78 9.41 7.30 7.26
N ASP A 79 9.92 7.48 6.04
CA ASP A 79 9.52 8.59 5.16
C ASP A 79 8.18 8.30 4.46
N ALA A 80 7.83 7.01 4.30
CA ALA A 80 6.53 6.57 3.83
C ALA A 80 6.17 5.16 4.34
N ALA A 81 4.88 4.85 4.37
CA ALA A 81 4.34 3.52 4.59
C ALA A 81 3.85 2.91 3.28
N VAL A 82 3.99 1.59 3.15
CA VAL A 82 3.55 0.85 1.96
C VAL A 82 2.76 -0.38 2.34
N VAL A 83 1.59 -0.51 1.74
CA VAL A 83 0.76 -1.71 1.80
C VAL A 83 0.81 -2.41 0.47
N LEU A 84 1.18 -3.69 0.49
CA LEU A 84 1.13 -4.56 -0.68
C LEU A 84 0.07 -5.64 -0.46
N THR A 85 -0.82 -5.80 -1.44
CA THR A 85 -1.78 -6.90 -1.50
C THR A 85 -1.77 -7.56 -2.87
N CYS A 86 -2.19 -8.82 -2.93
CA CYS A 86 -2.48 -9.52 -4.18
C CYS A 86 -3.97 -9.87 -4.22
N GLY A 87 -4.60 -9.67 -5.37
CA GLY A 87 -6.05 -9.73 -5.49
C GLY A 87 -6.51 -10.11 -6.89
N TRP A 88 -7.80 -9.95 -7.12
CA TRP A 88 -8.42 -10.11 -8.43
C TRP A 88 -9.09 -8.78 -8.80
N ALA A 89 -8.90 -8.34 -10.03
CA ALA A 89 -9.61 -7.21 -10.62
C ALA A 89 -10.57 -7.72 -11.69
N ALA A 90 -11.82 -7.25 -11.69
CA ALA A 90 -12.73 -7.41 -12.82
C ALA A 90 -12.40 -6.34 -13.88
N PRO A 91 -12.61 -6.63 -15.17
CA PRO A 91 -12.51 -5.61 -16.20
C PRO A 91 -13.56 -4.53 -15.98
N LEU A 92 -13.18 -3.28 -16.28
CA LEU A 92 -14.10 -2.16 -16.36
C LEU A 92 -14.56 -2.08 -17.82
N ASN A 93 -15.59 -2.82 -18.23
CA ASN A 93 -16.14 -2.65 -19.57
C ASN A 93 -17.01 -1.37 -19.57
N GLU A 94 -16.85 -0.50 -20.57
CA GLU A 94 -17.67 0.71 -20.74
C GLU A 94 -19.09 0.39 -21.29
N ASP A 95 -19.31 -0.83 -21.77
CA ASP A 95 -20.54 -1.29 -22.45
C ASP A 95 -21.31 -2.39 -21.69
N ASP A 96 -20.93 -2.74 -20.45
CA ASP A 96 -21.63 -3.83 -19.75
C ASP A 96 -23.04 -3.40 -19.31
N ASP A 97 -24.04 -4.08 -19.89
CA ASP A 97 -25.38 -4.21 -19.36
C ASP A 97 -25.31 -4.39 -17.82
N GLU A 98 -26.17 -3.67 -17.10
CA GLU A 98 -26.15 -3.50 -15.63
C GLU A 98 -26.00 -4.82 -14.82
N ASP A 99 -26.24 -5.98 -15.44
CA ASP A 99 -26.18 -7.32 -14.86
C ASP A 99 -24.74 -7.87 -14.63
N GLU A 100 -23.73 -7.61 -15.48
CA GLU A 100 -22.34 -8.11 -15.26
C GLU A 100 -21.55 -7.29 -14.21
N SER A 101 -22.01 -6.06 -13.93
CA SER A 101 -21.43 -5.15 -12.92
C SER A 101 -21.63 -5.62 -11.46
N SER A 102 -22.49 -6.63 -11.25
CA SER A 102 -22.89 -7.14 -9.93
C SER A 102 -21.98 -8.25 -9.38
N VAL A 103 -21.07 -8.79 -10.19
CA VAL A 103 -20.22 -9.92 -9.82
C VAL A 103 -18.95 -9.43 -9.12
N ALA A 104 -18.66 -9.96 -7.92
CA ALA A 104 -17.44 -9.63 -7.21
C ALA A 104 -16.19 -9.93 -8.08
N PRO A 105 -15.12 -9.11 -8.03
CA PRO A 105 -13.90 -9.34 -8.82
C PRO A 105 -13.29 -10.72 -8.67
N SER A 106 -13.46 -11.35 -7.49
CA SER A 106 -13.01 -12.71 -7.24
C SER A 106 -13.86 -13.78 -7.93
N GLN A 107 -15.04 -13.47 -8.44
CA GLN A 107 -15.94 -14.40 -9.13
C GLN A 107 -16.09 -14.10 -10.63
N HIS A 108 -15.60 -12.94 -11.07
CA HIS A 108 -15.74 -12.50 -12.46
C HIS A 108 -15.00 -13.45 -13.43
N PRO A 109 -15.62 -13.91 -14.53
CA PRO A 109 -15.00 -14.88 -15.45
C PRO A 109 -13.76 -14.30 -16.15
N LYS A 110 -13.77 -13.00 -16.46
CA LYS A 110 -12.64 -12.27 -17.04
C LYS A 110 -11.70 -11.66 -15.98
N ARG A 111 -11.75 -12.11 -14.73
CA ARG A 111 -10.90 -11.58 -13.65
C ARG A 111 -9.41 -11.71 -13.99
N ARG A 112 -8.64 -10.70 -13.63
CA ARG A 112 -7.19 -10.67 -13.81
C ARG A 112 -6.51 -10.66 -12.45
N ARG A 113 -5.43 -11.44 -12.29
CA ARG A 113 -4.65 -11.45 -11.05
C ARG A 113 -3.83 -10.16 -10.98
N VAL A 114 -3.90 -9.48 -9.85
CA VAL A 114 -3.27 -8.17 -9.67
C VAL A 114 -2.45 -8.10 -8.40
N ARG A 115 -1.44 -7.23 -8.41
CA ARG A 115 -0.72 -6.78 -7.23
C ARG A 115 -0.97 -5.29 -7.09
N LEU A 116 -1.46 -4.88 -5.93
CA LEU A 116 -1.68 -3.49 -5.58
C LEU A 116 -0.63 -3.06 -4.56
N VAL A 117 0.06 -1.97 -4.85
CA VAL A 117 0.96 -1.27 -3.94
C VAL A 117 0.36 0.08 -3.65
N VAL A 118 0.01 0.34 -2.39
CA VAL A 118 -0.46 1.65 -1.92
C VAL A 118 0.62 2.24 -1.05
N VAL A 119 0.99 3.50 -1.33
CA VAL A 119 2.01 4.25 -0.60
C VAL A 119 1.36 5.48 0.01
N VAL A 120 1.72 5.77 1.26
CA VAL A 120 1.35 7.02 1.93
C VAL A 120 2.57 7.63 2.57
N GLY A 121 2.70 8.94 2.43
CA GLY A 121 3.66 9.76 3.15
C GLY A 121 3.09 11.16 3.34
N ASP A 122 3.93 12.09 3.77
CA ASP A 122 3.51 13.48 4.03
C ASP A 122 2.98 14.22 2.79
N GLY A 123 3.39 13.76 1.59
CA GLY A 123 2.90 14.27 0.31
C GLY A 123 1.53 13.72 -0.12
N GLY A 124 0.93 12.82 0.66
CA GLY A 124 -0.36 12.17 0.37
C GLY A 124 -0.23 10.70 -0.02
N VAL A 125 -1.25 10.19 -0.69
CA VAL A 125 -1.38 8.79 -1.10
C VAL A 125 -1.14 8.63 -2.60
N GLY A 126 -0.45 7.56 -2.98
CA GLY A 126 -0.33 7.12 -4.37
C GLY A 126 -0.40 5.60 -4.44
N SER A 127 -0.86 5.05 -5.55
CA SER A 127 -0.90 3.60 -5.73
C SER A 127 -0.51 3.15 -7.12
N VAL A 128 -0.05 1.90 -7.20
CA VAL A 128 0.28 1.21 -8.44
C VAL A 128 -0.37 -0.15 -8.44
N LEU A 129 -1.10 -0.43 -9.51
CA LEU A 129 -1.70 -1.73 -9.80
C LEU A 129 -0.93 -2.35 -10.97
N ARG A 130 -0.37 -3.54 -10.75
CA ARG A 130 0.26 -4.35 -11.80
C ARG A 130 -0.56 -5.61 -12.04
N PHE A 131 -0.74 -5.96 -13.30
CA PHE A 131 -1.45 -7.18 -13.71
C PHE A 131 -0.45 -8.31 -13.98
N ALA A 132 -0.82 -9.54 -13.62
CA ALA A 132 0.06 -10.70 -13.78
C ALA A 132 0.27 -11.12 -15.25
N ASP A 133 -0.72 -10.88 -16.10
CA ASP A 133 -0.73 -11.21 -17.53
C ASP A 133 -0.08 -10.11 -18.40
N THR A 134 -0.07 -8.86 -17.93
CA THR A 134 0.63 -7.73 -18.57
C THR A 134 1.50 -7.01 -17.54
N PRO A 135 2.60 -7.66 -17.06
CA PRO A 135 3.39 -7.10 -15.97
C PRO A 135 4.01 -5.75 -16.34
N GLU A 136 4.39 -5.52 -17.60
CA GLU A 136 4.99 -4.26 -18.04
C GLU A 136 4.01 -3.07 -18.02
N ASP A 137 2.70 -3.33 -18.02
CA ASP A 137 1.66 -2.32 -18.07
C ASP A 137 1.09 -2.08 -16.66
N ILE A 138 1.63 -1.06 -15.99
CA ILE A 138 1.15 -0.62 -14.67
C ILE A 138 0.07 0.45 -14.81
N VAL A 139 -0.89 0.42 -13.89
CA VAL A 139 -1.89 1.49 -13.71
C VAL A 139 -1.52 2.25 -12.44
N THR A 140 -1.39 3.56 -12.54
CA THR A 140 -1.04 4.43 -11.40
C THR A 140 -2.23 5.30 -11.02
N ASP A 141 -2.36 5.57 -9.72
CA ASP A 141 -3.37 6.50 -9.20
C ASP A 141 -2.73 7.46 -8.19
N ALA A 142 -3.03 8.76 -8.34
CA ALA A 142 -2.49 9.84 -7.53
C ALA A 142 -3.36 10.19 -6.31
N GLY A 143 -3.97 9.18 -5.67
CA GLY A 143 -4.88 9.39 -4.55
C GLY A 143 -6.24 9.94 -4.99
N VAL A 144 -6.61 9.75 -6.26
CA VAL A 144 -7.93 10.09 -6.79
C VAL A 144 -8.89 8.92 -6.61
N ALA A 145 -8.36 7.69 -6.59
CA ALA A 145 -9.13 6.49 -6.32
C ALA A 145 -9.72 6.55 -4.89
N GLN A 146 -11.05 6.73 -4.83
CA GLN A 146 -11.81 6.63 -3.60
C GLN A 146 -12.00 5.15 -3.25
N GLY A 147 -11.62 4.75 -2.03
CA GLY A 147 -11.78 3.38 -1.59
C GLY A 147 -11.37 3.19 -0.13
N SER A 148 -12.03 2.27 0.55
CA SER A 148 -11.84 2.00 1.98
C SER A 148 -10.39 1.64 2.34
N LEU A 149 -9.61 1.07 1.41
CA LEU A 149 -8.19 0.81 1.63
C LEU A 149 -7.35 2.10 1.60
N ALA A 150 -7.62 3.00 0.67
CA ALA A 150 -6.93 4.30 0.62
C ALA A 150 -7.23 5.12 1.88
N ASP A 151 -8.48 5.09 2.36
CA ASP A 151 -8.88 5.73 3.61
C ASP A 151 -8.17 5.11 4.82
N ALA A 152 -8.12 3.77 4.90
CA ALA A 152 -7.45 3.07 5.99
C ALA A 152 -5.94 3.38 6.04
N VAL A 153 -5.28 3.42 4.88
CA VAL A 153 -3.85 3.77 4.77
C VAL A 153 -3.60 5.24 5.12
N THR A 154 -4.48 6.14 4.67
CA THR A 154 -4.44 7.56 5.06
C THR A 154 -4.57 7.71 6.58
N ASN A 155 -5.54 7.01 7.19
CA ASN A 155 -5.77 7.05 8.63
C ASN A 155 -4.55 6.48 9.39
N LEU A 156 -3.94 5.40 8.93
CA LEU A 156 -2.71 4.86 9.54
C LEU A 156 -1.61 5.92 9.65
N TRP A 157 -1.44 6.74 8.60
CA TRP A 157 -0.39 7.75 8.54
C TRP A 157 -0.74 9.03 9.32
N PHE A 158 -1.95 9.56 9.14
CA PHE A 158 -2.33 10.89 9.64
C PHE A 158 -3.11 10.87 10.95
N ASP A 159 -3.78 9.78 11.33
CA ASP A 159 -4.57 9.71 12.57
C ASP A 159 -3.68 9.28 13.75
N PRO A 160 -3.47 10.10 14.79
CA PRO A 160 -2.63 9.77 15.95
C PRO A 160 -3.29 8.73 16.87
N ARG A 161 -3.54 7.52 16.38
CA ARG A 161 -4.01 6.39 17.21
C ARG A 161 -2.86 5.75 17.98
N VAL A 162 -2.32 6.48 18.96
CA VAL A 162 -1.53 5.86 20.03
C VAL A 162 -2.30 6.02 21.34
N VAL A 163 -3.30 5.16 21.52
CA VAL A 163 -3.97 5.02 22.82
C VAL A 163 -3.11 4.11 23.67
N THR A 164 -2.29 4.69 24.54
CA THR A 164 -1.59 3.93 25.58
C THR A 164 -2.57 3.63 26.72
N THR A 165 -3.27 2.50 26.66
CA THR A 165 -3.93 1.97 27.87
C THR A 165 -2.87 1.38 28.79
N ARG A 166 -2.20 2.25 29.55
CA ARG A 166 -1.43 1.83 30.72
C ARG A 166 -2.45 1.57 31.84
N SER A 167 -2.99 0.36 31.92
CA SER A 167 -3.75 -0.06 33.11
C SER A 167 -2.82 0.01 34.31
N ALA A 168 -3.06 0.99 35.18
CA ALA A 168 -2.41 1.06 36.48
C ALA A 168 -2.84 -0.17 37.30
N PRO A 169 -1.94 -0.81 38.06
CA PRO A 169 -2.35 -1.86 38.99
C PRO A 169 -3.27 -1.23 40.05
N ASP A 170 -4.46 -1.80 40.22
CA ASP A 170 -5.35 -1.47 41.33
C ASP A 170 -4.57 -1.62 42.63
N ASN A 171 -4.33 -0.50 43.29
CA ASN A 171 -3.84 -0.51 44.66
C ASN A 171 -4.91 -1.16 45.52
N LEU A 172 -4.62 -2.37 46.00
CA LEU A 172 -5.24 -2.92 47.19
C LEU A 172 -5.17 -1.87 48.30
N ASN A 173 -6.32 -1.40 48.76
CA ASN A 173 -6.43 -0.74 50.05
C ASN A 173 -7.47 -1.49 50.88
N ALA A 174 -6.92 -2.14 51.91
CA ALA A 174 -7.43 -2.40 53.26
C ALA A 174 -8.78 -3.11 53.42
#